data_AF-A0A8H5G1P9-F1
#
_entry.id   AF-A0A8H5G1P9-F1
#
_cell.length_a   1.000
_cell.length_b   1.000
_cell.length_c   1.000
_cell.angle_alpha   90.00
_cell.angle_beta   90.00
_cell.angle_gamma   90.00
#
_symmetry.space_group_name_H-M   'P 1'
#
loop_
_entity.id
_entity.type
_entity.pdbx_description
1 polymer ?
#
loop_
_entity_poly.entity_id
_entity_poly.type
_entity_poly.pdbx_seq_one_letter_code
_entity_poly.pdbx_strand_id
1 'polypeptide(L)'
;MDKEITVSECFLLREAGGHPPSQASGIKILAGDHIGPTEGMTWLVEPSRSTMVTKFTGTLSHGRNYIADLLSDTIHAFLHFVYAVTNGNLVFADLQGTWTSTGGKNVFVIFDPMTHTLKASSGAGDHGQKGIDSFAEDHVCGPVCEALQLNAEESSSEPSEIEESGSQTDRQRQGRKRWDPVHDDAKGKGKDLSK
;
A
#
# COMPACT_ATOMS: atom_id res chain seq x y z
N MET A 1 -26.84 7.95 -5.54
CA MET A 1 -25.52 8.27 -4.97
C MET A 1 -25.55 7.87 -3.52
N ASP A 2 -24.84 6.80 -3.19
CA ASP A 2 -24.73 6.33 -1.80
C ASP A 2 -24.12 7.41 -0.92
N LYS A 3 -24.74 7.61 0.24
CA LYS A 3 -24.42 8.65 1.22
C LYS A 3 -23.48 8.16 2.32
N GLU A 4 -22.68 7.13 2.06
CA GLU A 4 -21.98 6.39 3.13
C GLU A 4 -20.47 6.60 3.22
N ILE A 5 -19.85 7.23 2.22
CA ILE A 5 -18.45 7.68 2.32
C ILE A 5 -18.44 9.17 2.61
N THR A 6 -17.85 9.55 3.74
CA THR A 6 -17.64 10.96 4.13
C THR A 6 -16.15 11.21 4.22
N VAL A 7 -15.69 12.31 3.64
CA VAL A 7 -14.31 12.76 3.76
C VAL A 7 -14.25 13.82 4.86
N SER A 8 -13.30 13.69 5.79
CA SER A 8 -13.08 14.73 6.81
C SER A 8 -12.49 15.97 6.15
N GLU A 9 -12.97 17.15 6.55
CA GLU A 9 -12.33 18.40 6.16
C GLU A 9 -10.95 18.50 6.81
N CYS A 10 -9.97 18.97 6.04
CA CYS A 10 -8.65 19.33 6.52
C CYS A 10 -8.33 20.77 6.08
N PHE A 11 -7.51 21.45 6.88
CA PHE A 11 -7.15 22.83 6.66
C PHE A 11 -5.63 22.95 6.55
N LEU A 12 -5.17 23.76 5.60
CA LEU A 12 -3.81 24.25 5.61
C LEU A 12 -3.75 25.51 6.45
N LEU A 13 -3.04 25.47 7.57
CA LEU A 13 -2.76 26.65 8.38
C LEU A 13 -1.33 27.11 8.12
N ARG A 14 -1.15 28.42 7.94
CA ARG A 14 0.18 29.02 7.88
C ARG A 14 0.40 29.84 9.14
N GLU A 15 1.55 29.69 9.77
CA GLU A 15 1.93 30.55 10.89
C GLU A 15 1.96 32.01 10.44
N ALA A 16 1.28 32.86 11.21
CA ALA A 16 1.23 34.28 10.94
C ALA A 16 2.42 34.99 11.59
N GLY A 17 3.05 35.92 10.86
CA GLY A 17 4.05 36.83 11.38
C GLY A 17 5.49 36.49 10.97
N GLY A 18 6.34 37.52 10.96
CA GLY A 18 7.76 37.46 10.61
C GLY A 18 8.64 36.84 11.70
N HIS A 19 8.17 35.77 12.34
CA HIS A 19 8.83 35.15 13.48
C HIS A 19 9.43 33.79 13.09
N PRO A 20 10.42 33.29 13.84
CA PRO A 20 10.88 31.91 13.71
C PRO A 20 9.72 30.91 13.88
N PRO A 21 9.82 29.70 13.28
CA PRO A 21 8.88 28.61 13.46
C PRO A 21 8.48 28.41 14.93
N SER A 22 7.21 28.11 15.17
CA SER A 22 6.74 27.83 16.52
C SER A 22 7.44 26.61 17.13
N GLN A 23 7.44 26.51 18.46
CA GLN A 23 7.96 25.33 19.17
C GLN A 23 7.32 24.02 18.69
N ALA A 24 6.05 24.07 18.27
CA ALA A 24 5.35 22.90 17.76
C ALA A 24 6.02 22.30 16.53
N SER A 25 6.72 23.13 15.72
CA SER A 25 7.40 22.66 14.50
C SER A 25 8.55 21.69 14.79
N GLY A 26 9.13 21.74 15.99
CA GLY A 26 10.35 21.00 16.33
C GLY A 26 11.59 21.41 15.53
N ILE A 27 11.48 22.39 14.63
CA ILE A 27 12.57 22.87 13.78
C ILE A 27 13.46 23.80 14.59
N LYS A 28 14.76 23.49 14.59
CA LYS A 28 15.79 24.39 15.11
C LYS A 28 16.38 25.13 13.91
N ILE A 29 16.11 26.43 13.79
CA ILE A 29 16.79 27.26 12.79
C ILE A 29 18.26 27.34 13.16
N LEU A 30 19.13 26.77 12.32
CA LEU A 30 20.57 26.88 12.45
C LEU A 30 21.07 28.12 11.69
N ALA A 31 22.24 28.63 12.07
CA ALA A 31 22.85 29.76 11.39
C ALA A 31 23.16 29.37 9.93
N GLY A 32 22.42 29.96 8.98
CA GLY A 32 22.55 29.68 7.54
C GLY A 32 21.32 29.04 6.90
N ASP A 33 20.32 28.62 7.68
CA ASP A 33 19.07 28.10 7.12
C ASP A 33 18.26 29.23 6.48
N HIS A 34 17.83 29.03 5.23
CA HIS A 34 16.97 29.95 4.49
C HIS A 34 15.48 29.82 4.85
N ILE A 35 15.14 29.05 5.90
CA ILE A 35 13.78 28.97 6.44
C ILE A 35 13.52 30.30 7.16
N GLY A 36 13.11 31.28 6.36
CA GLY A 36 13.01 32.66 6.78
C GLY A 36 11.69 32.98 7.50
N PRO A 37 11.69 34.04 8.32
CA PRO A 37 10.47 34.56 8.97
C PRO A 37 9.35 34.92 7.97
N THR A 38 9.67 35.14 6.69
CA THR A 38 8.71 35.53 5.65
C THR A 38 7.95 34.35 5.03
N GLU A 39 8.48 33.13 5.11
CA GLU A 39 7.84 31.94 4.54
C GLU A 39 6.91 31.25 5.54
N GLY A 40 7.25 31.24 6.84
CA GLY A 40 6.41 30.65 7.90
C GLY A 40 6.16 29.16 7.72
N MET A 41 5.77 28.46 8.79
CA MET A 41 5.43 27.04 8.69
C MET A 41 4.01 26.85 8.15
N THR A 42 3.84 25.88 7.25
CA THR A 42 2.51 25.42 6.82
C THR A 42 2.21 24.08 7.48
N TRP A 43 0.99 23.96 7.99
CA TRP A 43 0.48 22.86 8.78
C TRP A 43 -0.72 22.25 8.09
N LEU A 44 -0.78 20.93 8.03
CA LEU A 44 -2.02 20.21 7.76
C LEU A 44 -2.72 19.98 9.10
N VAL A 45 -3.96 20.46 9.23
CA VAL A 45 -4.74 20.36 10.46
C VAL A 45 -6.07 19.66 10.17
N GLU A 46 -6.43 18.74 11.03
CA GLU A 46 -7.64 17.93 10.94
C GLU A 46 -8.26 17.73 12.33
N PRO A 47 -9.55 17.29 12.41
CA PRO A 47 -10.19 17.01 13.69
C PRO A 47 -9.39 16.01 14.53
N SER A 48 -9.22 16.31 15.81
CA SER A 48 -8.56 15.40 16.75
C SER A 48 -9.37 14.10 16.88
N ARG A 49 -8.67 12.97 16.84
CA ARG A 49 -9.26 11.63 16.93
C ARG A 49 -8.80 10.91 18.19
N SER A 50 -9.48 9.81 18.49
CA SER A 50 -9.08 8.89 19.57
C SER A 50 -7.63 8.45 19.38
N THR A 51 -6.89 8.32 20.48
CA THR A 51 -5.53 7.78 20.50
C THR A 51 -5.48 6.26 20.31
N MET A 52 -6.63 5.59 20.38
CA MET A 52 -6.72 4.15 20.12
C MET A 52 -6.80 3.91 18.60
N VAL A 53 -5.73 3.35 18.04
CA VAL A 53 -5.57 3.15 16.60
C VAL A 53 -5.53 1.66 16.28
N THR A 54 -6.31 1.26 15.28
CA THR A 54 -6.20 -0.05 14.64
C THR A 54 -5.41 0.10 13.36
N LYS A 55 -4.28 -0.59 13.25
CA LYS A 55 -3.44 -0.62 12.06
C LYS A 55 -3.71 -1.90 11.26
N PHE A 56 -4.02 -1.76 9.98
CA PHE A 56 -4.33 -2.88 9.08
C PHE A 56 -3.12 -3.25 8.22
N THR A 57 -2.44 -2.27 7.66
CA THR A 57 -1.23 -2.46 6.85
C THR A 57 -0.09 -1.57 7.33
N GLY A 58 1.14 -1.96 7.04
CA GLY A 58 2.34 -1.13 7.18
C GLY A 58 2.77 -0.53 5.85
N THR A 59 3.93 0.12 5.87
CA THR A 59 4.53 0.74 4.68
C THR A 59 4.98 -0.25 3.62
N LEU A 60 5.47 -1.44 3.99
CA LEU A 60 5.90 -2.50 3.05
C LEU A 60 5.41 -3.86 3.53
N SER A 61 4.26 -3.89 4.19
CA SER A 61 3.67 -5.10 4.73
C SER A 61 2.16 -4.99 4.66
N HIS A 62 1.55 -5.84 3.83
CA HIS A 62 0.12 -5.80 3.50
C HIS A 62 -0.61 -7.08 3.90
N GLY A 63 0.09 -8.02 4.54
CA GLY A 63 -0.50 -9.26 5.00
C GLY A 63 -1.59 -9.02 6.03
N ARG A 64 -2.65 -9.84 6.01
CA ARG A 64 -3.63 -9.84 7.10
C ARG A 64 -2.92 -10.24 8.39
N ASN A 65 -2.93 -9.35 9.37
CA ASN A 65 -2.56 -9.70 10.74
C ASN A 65 -3.71 -10.44 11.43
N TYR A 66 -3.51 -10.88 12.68
CA TYR A 66 -4.44 -11.69 13.51
C TYR A 66 -5.87 -11.14 13.73
N ILE A 67 -6.24 -10.02 13.11
CA ILE A 67 -7.58 -9.44 13.13
C ILE A 67 -8.36 -10.01 11.95
N ALA A 68 -9.01 -11.14 12.19
CA ALA A 68 -9.90 -11.80 11.23
C ALA A 68 -11.36 -11.38 11.47
N ASP A 69 -11.64 -10.08 11.30
CA ASP A 69 -13.00 -9.53 11.36
C ASP A 69 -13.43 -8.94 10.00
N LEU A 70 -14.74 -8.72 9.86
CA LEU A 70 -15.32 -8.20 8.62
C LEU A 70 -14.78 -6.81 8.25
N LEU A 71 -14.40 -6.00 9.25
CA LEU A 71 -13.79 -4.68 9.01
C LEU A 71 -12.43 -4.85 8.32
N SER A 72 -11.56 -5.68 8.89
CA SER A 72 -10.26 -6.03 8.31
C SER A 72 -10.42 -6.59 6.89
N ASP A 73 -11.33 -7.54 6.69
CA ASP A 73 -11.59 -8.08 5.35
C ASP A 73 -12.08 -7.02 4.36
N THR A 74 -12.92 -6.09 4.80
CA THR A 74 -13.40 -4.97 3.98
C THR A 74 -12.24 -4.03 3.61
N ILE A 75 -11.35 -3.72 4.55
CA ILE A 75 -10.16 -2.89 4.29
C ILE A 75 -9.22 -3.57 3.29
N HIS A 76 -8.88 -4.84 3.50
CA HIS A 76 -7.98 -5.56 2.58
C HIS A 76 -8.62 -5.76 1.19
N ALA A 77 -9.94 -5.97 1.11
CA ALA A 77 -10.64 -6.00 -0.16
C ALA A 77 -10.65 -4.64 -0.86
N PHE A 78 -10.74 -3.54 -0.11
CA PHE A 78 -10.59 -2.19 -0.67
C PHE A 78 -9.19 -1.96 -1.27
N LEU A 79 -8.12 -2.41 -0.59
CA LEU A 79 -6.76 -2.36 -1.17
C LEU A 79 -6.68 -3.13 -2.50
N HIS A 80 -7.20 -4.36 -2.53
CA HIS A 80 -7.20 -5.18 -3.74
C HIS A 80 -8.06 -4.56 -4.84
N PHE A 81 -9.24 -4.04 -4.50
CA PHE A 81 -10.09 -3.33 -5.45
C PHE A 81 -9.32 -2.18 -6.11
N VAL A 82 -8.64 -1.34 -5.32
CA VAL A 82 -7.84 -0.22 -5.84
C VAL A 82 -6.69 -0.70 -6.72
N TYR A 83 -5.98 -1.75 -6.30
CA TYR A 83 -4.94 -2.37 -7.11
C TYR A 83 -5.47 -2.87 -8.47
N ALA A 84 -6.58 -3.61 -8.45
CA ALA A 84 -7.21 -4.16 -9.64
C ALA A 84 -7.71 -3.06 -10.60
N VAL A 85 -8.51 -2.10 -10.11
CA VAL A 85 -9.08 -1.04 -10.97
C VAL A 85 -8.03 -0.05 -11.50
N THR A 86 -6.83 -0.03 -10.91
CA THR A 86 -5.71 0.77 -11.42
C THR A 86 -4.73 -0.05 -12.26
N ASN A 87 -5.06 -1.30 -12.59
CA ASN A 87 -4.21 -2.24 -13.32
C ASN A 87 -2.82 -2.37 -12.69
N GLY A 88 -2.79 -2.48 -11.36
CA GLY A 88 -1.56 -2.62 -10.58
C GLY A 88 -0.69 -1.36 -10.48
N ASN A 89 -1.19 -0.18 -10.86
CA ASN A 89 -0.40 1.05 -10.83
C ASN A 89 -0.44 1.79 -9.49
N LEU A 90 -1.38 1.44 -8.60
CA LEU A 90 -1.56 2.08 -7.30
C LEU A 90 -2.02 1.06 -6.27
N VAL A 91 -1.46 1.13 -5.07
CA VAL A 91 -1.98 0.44 -3.88
C VAL A 91 -1.94 1.36 -2.67
N PHE A 92 -2.91 1.22 -1.77
CA PHE A 92 -2.84 1.84 -0.45
C PHE A 92 -1.90 1.06 0.49
N ALA A 93 -1.16 1.79 1.30
CA ALA A 93 -0.26 1.32 2.34
C ALA A 93 -0.55 2.07 3.64
N ASP A 94 0.03 1.56 4.73
CA ASP A 94 -0.04 2.17 6.07
C ASP A 94 -1.48 2.54 6.52
N LEU A 95 -2.48 1.75 6.11
CA LEU A 95 -3.86 2.04 6.47
C LEU A 95 -4.11 1.76 7.94
N GLN A 96 -4.61 2.78 8.60
CA GLN A 96 -4.97 2.76 10.01
C GLN A 96 -6.22 3.59 10.25
N GLY A 97 -6.92 3.31 11.35
CA GLY A 97 -8.14 4.02 11.66
C GLY A 97 -8.60 3.85 13.10
N THR A 98 -9.72 4.48 13.41
CA THR A 98 -10.35 4.40 14.73
C THR A 98 -11.86 4.46 14.62
N TRP A 99 -12.54 3.84 15.59
CA TRP A 99 -13.98 3.99 15.76
C TRP A 99 -14.30 5.34 16.38
N THR A 100 -15.27 6.05 15.81
CA THR A 100 -15.82 7.28 16.38
C THR A 100 -17.34 7.30 16.26
N SER A 101 -17.99 8.19 17.02
CA SER A 101 -19.42 8.42 16.93
C SER A 101 -19.68 9.77 16.25
N THR A 102 -20.30 9.74 15.08
CA THR A 102 -20.66 10.94 14.32
C THR A 102 -22.16 10.92 14.05
N GLY A 103 -22.88 11.94 14.53
CA GLY A 103 -24.34 12.02 14.34
C GLY A 103 -25.11 10.85 14.96
N GLY A 104 -24.60 10.28 16.07
CA GLY A 104 -25.21 9.13 16.76
C GLY A 104 -24.96 7.77 16.09
N LYS A 105 -24.12 7.72 15.04
CA LYS A 105 -23.72 6.47 14.37
C LYS A 105 -22.25 6.18 14.66
N ASN A 106 -21.94 4.91 14.91
CA ASN A 106 -20.56 4.44 14.97
C ASN A 106 -20.01 4.35 13.55
N VAL A 107 -18.95 5.07 13.27
CA VAL A 107 -18.26 5.08 11.99
C VAL A 107 -16.79 4.76 12.20
N PHE A 108 -16.21 4.01 11.27
CA PHE A 108 -14.78 3.75 11.27
C PHE A 108 -14.11 4.78 10.37
N VAL A 109 -13.19 5.57 10.94
CA VAL A 109 -12.48 6.63 10.21
C VAL A 109 -11.07 6.18 9.94
N ILE A 110 -10.73 6.07 8.66
CA ILE A 110 -9.36 5.88 8.16
C ILE A 110 -8.70 7.25 8.08
N PHE A 111 -7.45 7.36 8.50
CA PHE A 111 -6.67 8.59 8.45
C PHE A 111 -5.21 8.29 8.08
N ASP A 112 -4.50 9.32 7.64
CA ASP A 112 -3.13 9.25 7.14
C ASP A 112 -2.88 8.14 6.09
N PRO A 113 -3.73 7.99 5.06
CA PRO A 113 -3.50 6.95 4.06
C PRO A 113 -2.21 7.23 3.29
N MET A 114 -1.39 6.20 3.14
CA MET A 114 -0.22 6.21 2.26
C MET A 114 -0.56 5.47 0.96
N THR A 115 0.10 5.82 -0.14
CA THR A 115 -0.01 5.06 -1.40
C THR A 115 1.36 4.73 -1.95
N HIS A 116 1.42 3.62 -2.68
CA HIS A 116 2.50 3.34 -3.61
C HIS A 116 1.99 3.52 -5.03
N THR A 117 2.74 4.25 -5.85
CA THR A 117 2.41 4.48 -7.26
C THR A 117 3.58 4.05 -8.13
N LEU A 118 3.32 3.60 -9.36
CA LEU A 118 4.38 3.15 -10.27
C LEU A 118 5.55 4.16 -10.40
N LYS A 119 5.24 5.46 -10.34
CA LYS A 119 6.21 6.56 -10.49
C LYS A 119 6.80 7.08 -9.17
N ALA A 120 6.46 6.47 -8.03
CA ALA A 120 6.84 6.95 -6.69
C ALA A 120 6.50 8.43 -6.46
N SER A 121 5.31 8.86 -6.90
CA SER A 121 4.93 10.27 -7.04
C SER A 121 3.81 10.73 -6.11
N SER A 122 3.27 9.85 -5.26
CA SER A 122 2.13 10.19 -4.41
C SER A 122 2.47 10.91 -3.10
N GLY A 123 3.75 10.94 -2.72
CA GLY A 123 4.21 11.68 -1.56
C GLY A 123 5.25 10.93 -0.72
N ALA A 124 5.39 11.37 0.53
CA ALA A 124 6.32 10.75 1.47
C ALA A 124 5.93 9.30 1.76
N GLY A 125 6.90 8.39 1.73
CA GLY A 125 6.67 6.96 1.94
C GLY A 125 6.21 6.19 0.70
N ASP A 126 6.06 6.84 -0.46
CA ASP A 126 5.80 6.15 -1.71
C ASP A 126 7.06 5.39 -2.18
N HIS A 127 7.04 4.06 -2.03
CA HIS A 127 8.15 3.18 -2.41
C HIS A 127 8.09 2.69 -3.86
N GLY A 128 7.22 3.26 -4.69
CA GLY A 128 7.19 2.92 -6.10
C GLY A 128 6.74 1.47 -6.36
N GLN A 129 7.30 0.88 -7.41
CA GLN A 129 7.09 -0.52 -7.76
C GLN A 129 7.38 -1.48 -6.60
N LYS A 130 8.40 -1.22 -5.78
CA LYS A 130 8.73 -2.07 -4.62
C LYS A 130 7.56 -2.18 -3.64
N GLY A 131 6.86 -1.06 -3.40
CA GLY A 131 5.70 -1.06 -2.53
C GLY A 131 4.52 -1.80 -3.14
N ILE A 132 4.31 -1.64 -4.45
CA ILE A 132 3.30 -2.38 -5.21
C ILE A 132 3.57 -3.89 -5.18
N ASP A 133 4.82 -4.30 -5.41
CA ASP A 133 5.24 -5.71 -5.37
C ASP A 133 5.00 -6.31 -3.97
N SER A 134 5.32 -5.56 -2.90
CA SER A 134 5.07 -6.04 -1.53
C SER A 134 3.59 -6.29 -1.25
N PHE A 135 2.68 -5.54 -1.87
CA PHE A 135 1.25 -5.84 -1.78
C PHE A 135 0.89 -7.12 -2.54
N ALA A 136 1.36 -7.27 -3.78
CA ALA A 136 1.07 -8.45 -4.59
C ALA A 136 1.61 -9.75 -3.96
N GLU A 137 2.76 -9.67 -3.27
CA GLU A 137 3.36 -10.79 -2.54
C GLU A 137 2.59 -11.15 -1.26
N ASP A 138 2.13 -10.15 -0.50
CA ASP A 138 1.50 -10.35 0.80
C ASP A 138 -0.01 -10.58 0.72
N HIS A 139 -0.69 -10.10 -0.32
CA HIS A 139 -2.15 -10.12 -0.39
C HIS A 139 -2.68 -11.54 -0.60
N VAL A 140 -3.51 -11.98 0.33
CA VAL A 140 -4.31 -13.19 0.18
C VAL A 140 -5.77 -12.76 0.11
N CYS A 141 -6.52 -13.19 -0.91
CA CYS A 141 -7.95 -12.91 -0.97
C CYS A 141 -8.67 -13.46 0.26
N GLY A 142 -9.75 -12.79 0.66
CA GLY A 142 -10.62 -13.19 1.76
C GLY A 142 -12.07 -13.12 1.31
N PRO A 143 -13.04 -13.39 2.21
CA PRO A 143 -14.44 -13.52 1.83
C PRO A 143 -15.00 -12.30 1.08
N VAL A 144 -14.58 -11.08 1.45
CA VAL A 144 -15.01 -9.85 0.78
C VAL A 144 -14.37 -9.70 -0.62
N CYS A 145 -13.07 -10.03 -0.79
CA CYS A 145 -12.43 -10.03 -2.10
C CYS A 145 -13.11 -11.01 -3.06
N GLU A 146 -13.44 -12.21 -2.56
CA GLU A 146 -14.10 -13.27 -3.32
C GLU A 146 -15.53 -12.88 -3.71
N ALA A 147 -16.29 -12.29 -2.78
CA ALA A 147 -17.62 -11.78 -3.06
C ALA A 147 -17.61 -10.66 -4.11
N LEU A 148 -16.54 -9.86 -4.16
CA LEU A 148 -16.30 -8.84 -5.18
C LEU A 148 -15.65 -9.36 -6.46
N GLN A 149 -15.35 -10.67 -6.54
CA GLN A 149 -14.74 -11.34 -7.71
C GLN A 149 -13.38 -10.78 -8.13
N LEU A 150 -12.63 -10.21 -7.19
CA LEU A 150 -11.34 -9.56 -7.48
C LEU A 150 -10.22 -10.55 -7.85
N ASN A 151 -10.39 -11.83 -7.52
CA ASN A 151 -9.43 -12.90 -7.81
C ASN A 151 -9.48 -13.43 -9.26
N ALA A 152 -10.50 -13.07 -10.04
CA ALA A 152 -10.70 -13.62 -11.39
C ALA A 152 -9.91 -12.88 -12.48
N GLU A 153 -9.55 -11.61 -12.25
CA GLU A 153 -8.98 -10.70 -13.25
C GLU A 153 -7.46 -10.89 -13.48
N GLU A 154 -6.77 -11.70 -12.68
CA GLU A 154 -5.33 -11.99 -12.90
C GLU A 154 -5.05 -12.91 -14.12
N SER A 155 -6.09 -13.35 -14.85
CA SER A 155 -5.96 -14.34 -15.93
C SER A 155 -6.37 -13.88 -17.34
N SER A 156 -6.98 -12.70 -17.52
CA SER A 156 -7.44 -12.26 -18.84
C SER A 156 -6.46 -11.30 -19.51
N SER A 157 -5.27 -11.80 -19.85
CA SER A 157 -4.49 -11.23 -20.96
C SER A 157 -4.79 -12.02 -22.22
N GLU A 158 -5.90 -11.72 -22.88
CA GLU A 158 -6.15 -12.15 -24.26
C GLU A 158 -5.09 -11.47 -25.16
N PRO A 159 -4.23 -12.21 -25.87
CA PRO A 159 -3.33 -11.60 -26.85
C PRO A 159 -4.17 -11.08 -28.01
N SER A 160 -4.09 -9.78 -28.28
CA SER A 160 -4.64 -9.19 -29.51
C SER A 160 -3.96 -9.82 -30.72
N GLU A 161 -4.71 -10.56 -31.53
CA GLU A 161 -4.26 -11.04 -32.84
C GLU A 161 -3.90 -9.84 -33.72
N ILE A 162 -2.62 -9.67 -34.00
CA ILE A 162 -2.16 -8.87 -35.14
C ILE A 162 -1.80 -9.90 -36.21
N GLU A 163 -2.69 -10.05 -37.19
CA GLU A 163 -2.35 -10.71 -38.45
C GLU A 163 -1.35 -9.81 -39.18
N GLU A 164 -0.09 -10.24 -39.26
CA GLU A 164 0.83 -9.72 -40.27
C GLU A 164 1.52 -10.88 -40.99
N SER A 165 1.24 -10.93 -42.28
CA SER A 165 1.74 -11.90 -43.24
C SER A 165 3.26 -11.77 -43.43
N GLY A 166 3.97 -12.89 -43.32
CA GLY A 166 5.13 -13.16 -44.17
C GLY A 166 6.48 -13.39 -43.50
N SER A 167 7.04 -14.56 -43.83
CA SER A 167 8.47 -14.92 -43.91
C SER A 167 9.04 -15.76 -42.77
N GLN A 168 9.14 -17.05 -43.06
CA GLN A 168 9.89 -18.07 -42.32
C GLN A 168 11.36 -17.68 -42.12
N THR A 169 11.86 -17.80 -40.90
CA THR A 169 13.16 -18.42 -40.65
C THR A 169 13.14 -19.23 -39.36
N ASP A 170 13.52 -20.49 -39.54
CA ASP A 170 13.68 -21.56 -38.57
C ASP A 170 14.77 -21.26 -37.53
N ARG A 171 14.49 -21.42 -36.22
CA ARG A 171 15.48 -21.71 -35.17
C ARG A 171 14.84 -21.96 -33.79
N GLN A 172 14.74 -23.26 -33.49
CA GLN A 172 15.08 -23.91 -32.21
C GLN A 172 14.41 -23.45 -30.89
N ARG A 173 13.41 -24.27 -30.50
CA ARG A 173 12.88 -24.46 -29.14
C ARG A 173 14.00 -24.67 -28.11
N GLN A 174 13.99 -23.88 -27.04
CA GLN A 174 14.45 -24.32 -25.72
C GLN A 174 13.36 -23.99 -24.70
N GLY A 175 12.72 -25.05 -24.19
CA GLY A 175 11.68 -24.96 -23.17
C GLY A 175 12.24 -24.46 -21.85
N ARG A 176 11.55 -23.50 -21.24
CA ARG A 176 11.76 -23.10 -19.85
C ARG A 176 11.47 -24.29 -18.93
N LYS A 177 12.46 -24.68 -18.14
CA LYS A 177 12.34 -25.71 -17.12
C LYS A 177 11.37 -25.22 -16.02
N ARG A 178 10.31 -25.99 -15.81
CA ARG A 178 9.40 -25.92 -14.66
C ARG A 178 10.17 -26.33 -13.41
N TRP A 179 10.20 -25.47 -12.40
CA TRP A 179 10.80 -25.77 -11.09
C TRP A 179 9.75 -26.52 -10.25
N ASP A 180 10.08 -27.72 -9.79
CA ASP A 180 9.23 -28.57 -8.94
C ASP A 180 9.96 -28.79 -7.59
N PRO A 181 9.40 -28.39 -6.44
CA PRO A 181 10.12 -28.35 -5.16
C PRO A 181 10.03 -29.64 -4.34
N VAL A 182 9.85 -30.80 -4.97
CA VAL A 182 9.75 -32.08 -4.27
C VAL A 182 10.53 -33.12 -5.07
N HIS A 183 11.74 -33.41 -4.60
CA HIS A 183 12.65 -34.54 -4.90
C HIS A 183 14.09 -34.04 -5.07
N ASP A 184 14.78 -33.82 -3.95
CA ASP A 184 16.21 -34.11 -3.89
C ASP A 184 16.47 -34.83 -2.55
N ASP A 185 16.33 -36.15 -2.62
CA ASP A 185 16.62 -37.05 -1.51
C ASP A 185 18.12 -37.14 -1.27
N ALA A 186 18.47 -37.00 0.01
CA ALA A 186 19.35 -37.90 0.75
C ALA A 186 20.46 -38.66 -0.03
N LYS A 187 21.72 -38.29 0.25
CA LYS A 187 22.93 -39.14 0.44
C LYS A 187 24.12 -38.17 0.60
N GLY A 188 24.83 -38.03 1.72
CA GLY A 188 25.23 -38.98 2.75
C GLY A 188 26.76 -39.14 2.69
N LYS A 189 27.47 -38.82 3.78
CA LYS A 189 28.68 -39.51 4.30
C LYS A 189 29.31 -38.74 5.47
N GLY A 190 29.40 -39.41 6.63
CA GLY A 190 30.10 -38.94 7.83
C GLY A 190 31.54 -39.45 7.94
N LYS A 191 32.18 -39.02 9.05
CA LYS A 191 33.39 -39.48 9.78
C LYS A 191 34.05 -38.21 10.36
N ASP A 192 34.58 -38.13 11.57
CA ASP A 192 34.90 -39.09 12.64
C ASP A 192 35.08 -38.25 13.93
N LEU A 193 34.68 -38.78 15.09
CA LEU A 193 34.90 -38.16 16.40
C LEU A 193 35.66 -39.16 17.27
N SER A 194 36.92 -38.85 17.60
CA SER A 194 37.58 -39.45 18.75
C SER A 194 38.71 -38.57 19.29
N LYS A 195 38.66 -38.41 20.62
CA LYS A 195 39.60 -37.81 21.58
C LYS A 195 39.45 -36.31 21.85
#